data_AF-A0A1S4AEW8-F1
#
_entry.id   AF-A0A1S4AEW8-F1
#
_cell.length_a   1.000
_cell.length_b   1.000
_cell.length_c   1.000
_cell.angle_alpha   90.00
_cell.angle_beta   90.00
_cell.angle_gamma   90.00
#
_symmetry.space_group_name_H-M   'P 1'
#
loop_
_entity.id
_entity.type
_entity.pdbx_description
1 polymer ?
#
loop_
_entity_poly.entity_id
_entity_poly.type
_entity_poly.pdbx_seq_one_letter_code
_entity_poly.pdbx_strand_id
1 'polypeptide(L)'
;MVEKVTDFFKGWKNKRITSTSYYHVANGQAESTNKIIINNIKKRLEESKDRWPEVLLGVLWSYRTTTKISTGETPFSFVYGIEALILVEIGEPSLRFEHTNELSNEEELRTNLDLIEERREASLIQMATQKQRIERHYNKRAYLRYLKIRDFVLKKVF
;
A
#
# COMPACT_ATOMS: atom_id res chain seq x y z
N MET A 1 16.93 6.02 -22.61
CA MET A 1 16.52 5.64 -21.24
C MET A 1 15.38 4.62 -21.24
N VAL A 2 14.33 4.82 -22.07
CA VAL A 2 13.18 3.90 -22.14
C VAL A 2 13.56 2.48 -22.61
N GLU A 3 14.42 2.35 -23.63
CA GLU A 3 14.87 1.05 -24.16
C GLU A 3 15.65 0.23 -23.13
N LYS A 4 16.62 0.85 -22.44
CA LYS A 4 17.38 0.21 -21.36
C LYS A 4 16.48 -0.35 -20.24
N VAL A 5 15.41 0.39 -19.90
CA VAL A 5 14.44 -0.05 -18.89
C VAL A 5 13.57 -1.20 -19.42
N THR A 6 13.14 -1.16 -20.69
CA THR A 6 12.39 -2.27 -21.28
C THR A 6 13.21 -3.54 -21.38
N ASP A 7 14.49 -3.43 -21.73
CA ASP A 7 15.39 -4.58 -21.86
C ASP A 7 15.71 -5.19 -20.50
N PHE A 8 15.84 -4.35 -19.47
CA PHE A 8 15.91 -4.82 -18.08
C PHE A 8 14.70 -5.69 -17.73
N PHE A 9 13.47 -5.20 -17.91
CA PHE A 9 12.26 -5.98 -17.56
C PHE A 9 12.13 -7.26 -18.39
N LYS A 10 12.51 -7.24 -19.67
CA LYS A 10 12.54 -8.44 -20.53
C LYS A 10 13.52 -9.50 -20.01
N GLY A 11 14.71 -9.10 -19.57
CA GLY A 11 15.71 -10.01 -19.00
C GLY A 11 15.18 -10.79 -17.79
N TRP A 12 14.33 -10.16 -16.98
CA TRP A 12 13.68 -10.76 -15.81
C TRP A 12 12.31 -11.40 -16.10
N LYS A 13 11.91 -11.51 -17.37
CA LYS A 13 10.59 -12.02 -17.81
C LYS A 13 9.40 -11.28 -17.17
N ASN A 14 9.59 -10.02 -16.78
CA ASN A 14 8.57 -9.20 -16.15
C ASN A 14 7.82 -8.37 -17.20
N LYS A 15 6.49 -8.44 -17.19
CA LYS A 15 5.65 -7.63 -18.08
C LYS A 15 5.56 -6.20 -17.57
N ARG A 16 5.97 -5.24 -18.40
CA ARG A 16 5.80 -3.81 -18.09
C ARG A 16 4.36 -3.38 -18.39
N ILE A 17 3.68 -2.83 -17.38
CA ILE A 17 2.38 -2.18 -17.52
C ILE A 17 2.60 -0.68 -17.37
N THR A 18 2.12 0.11 -18.33
CA THR A 18 2.27 1.57 -18.32
C THR A 18 0.91 2.26 -18.28
N SER A 19 0.76 3.23 -17.39
CA SER A 19 -0.40 4.13 -17.38
C SER A 19 -0.30 5.15 -18.51
N THR A 20 -1.44 5.58 -19.02
CA THR A 20 -1.53 6.70 -19.96
C THR A 20 -1.03 7.98 -19.26
N SER A 21 -0.30 8.83 -19.98
CA SER A 21 0.44 9.97 -19.39
C SER A 21 -0.40 10.94 -18.55
N TYR A 22 -1.73 10.95 -18.70
CA TYR A 22 -2.64 11.88 -18.02
C TYR A 22 -3.77 11.19 -17.26
N TYR A 23 -3.75 9.85 -17.13
CA TYR A 23 -4.77 9.08 -16.42
C TYR A 23 -4.16 8.35 -15.22
N HIS A 24 -3.89 9.11 -14.17
CA HIS A 24 -3.28 8.66 -12.91
C HIS A 24 -4.06 7.57 -12.17
N VAL A 25 -5.33 7.35 -12.51
CA VAL A 25 -6.21 6.40 -11.82
C VAL A 25 -5.62 5.00 -11.77
N ALA A 26 -4.87 4.58 -12.79
CA ALA A 26 -4.20 3.27 -12.82
C ALA A 26 -3.05 3.14 -11.80
N ASN A 27 -2.44 4.24 -11.36
CA ASN A 27 -1.36 4.27 -10.36
C ASN A 27 -1.79 4.88 -9.02
N GLY A 28 -3.09 5.14 -8.83
CA GLY A 28 -3.62 5.89 -7.69
C GLY A 28 -3.33 5.25 -6.33
N GLN A 29 -3.21 3.92 -6.26
CA GLN A 29 -2.84 3.23 -5.03
C GLN A 29 -1.39 3.56 -4.61
N ALA A 30 -0.44 3.48 -5.54
CA ALA A 30 0.96 3.83 -5.27
C ALA A 30 1.08 5.33 -4.92
N GLU A 31 0.35 6.20 -5.61
CA GLU A 31 0.33 7.63 -5.31
C GLU A 31 -0.21 7.93 -3.90
N SER A 32 -1.30 7.25 -3.50
CA SER A 32 -1.87 7.37 -2.16
C SER A 32 -0.88 6.92 -1.08
N THR A 33 -0.23 5.77 -1.27
CA THR A 33 0.80 5.26 -0.36
C THR A 33 2.00 6.21 -0.29
N ASN A 34 2.49 6.70 -1.43
CA ASN A 34 3.60 7.65 -1.49
C ASN A 34 3.27 8.94 -0.73
N LYS A 35 2.04 9.44 -0.86
CA LYS A 35 1.58 10.63 -0.11
C LYS A 35 1.66 10.42 1.40
N ILE A 36 1.27 9.25 1.90
CA ILE A 36 1.38 8.91 3.33
C ILE A 36 2.84 8.87 3.77
N ILE A 37 3.69 8.17 3.02
CA ILE A 37 5.13 8.04 3.33
C ILE A 37 5.79 9.42 3.37
N ILE A 38 5.58 10.24 2.33
CA ILE A 38 6.13 11.60 2.24
C ILE A 38 5.65 12.47 3.41
N ASN A 39 4.36 12.38 3.77
CA ASN A 39 3.82 13.15 4.90
C ASN A 39 4.44 12.72 6.23
N ASN A 40 4.65 11.42 6.44
CA ASN A 40 5.29 10.91 7.66
C ASN A 40 6.77 11.32 7.73
N ILE A 41 7.48 11.30 6.59
CA ILE A 41 8.85 11.83 6.48
C ILE A 41 8.87 13.32 6.86
N LYS A 42 7.99 14.13 6.26
CA LYS A 42 7.89 15.57 6.55
C LYS A 42 7.64 15.86 8.03
N LYS A 43 6.77 15.07 8.68
CA LYS A 43 6.47 15.22 10.11
C LYS A 43 7.67 14.93 11.01
N ARG A 44 8.58 14.04 10.60
CA ARG A 44 9.77 13.67 11.38
C ARG A 44 10.99 14.56 11.13
N LEU A 45 11.03 15.31 10.02
CA LEU A 45 12.22 16.06 9.63
C LEU A 45 12.27 17.51 10.11
N GLU A 46 11.22 18.04 10.75
CA GLU A 46 11.15 19.45 11.19
C GLU A 46 11.78 20.42 10.16
N GLU A 47 12.80 21.20 10.55
CA GLU A 47 13.51 22.15 9.68
C GLU A 47 14.65 21.51 8.85
N SER A 48 15.11 20.30 9.18
CA SER A 48 16.24 19.62 8.52
C SER A 48 15.79 18.68 7.39
N LYS A 49 15.39 19.24 6.24
CA LYS A 49 14.85 18.48 5.10
C LYS A 49 15.84 17.53 4.41
N ASP A 50 17.13 17.72 4.63
CA ASP A 50 18.25 17.00 4.03
C ASP A 50 18.52 15.63 4.67
N ARG A 51 18.09 15.42 5.92
CA ARG A 51 18.29 14.16 6.67
C ARG A 51 17.22 13.09 6.42
N TRP A 52 16.45 13.21 5.33
CA TRP A 52 15.40 12.24 5.00
C TRP A 52 15.86 10.78 4.89
N PRO A 53 17.09 10.44 4.44
CA PRO A 53 17.53 9.05 4.39
C PRO A 53 17.61 8.41 5.79
N GLU A 54 17.96 9.19 6.82
CA GLU A 54 18.11 8.72 8.20
C GLU A 54 16.78 8.28 8.81
N VAL A 55 15.68 8.98 8.45
CA VAL A 55 14.34 8.67 8.98
C VAL A 55 13.55 7.70 8.09
N LEU A 56 13.99 7.47 6.84
CA LEU A 56 13.24 6.70 5.85
C LEU A 56 12.89 5.29 6.35
N LEU A 57 13.86 4.58 6.90
CA LEU A 57 13.66 3.21 7.39
C LEU A 57 12.62 3.16 8.52
N GLY A 58 12.71 4.09 9.49
CA GLY A 58 11.74 4.18 10.58
C GLY A 58 10.33 4.54 10.09
N VAL A 59 10.22 5.42 9.10
CA VAL A 59 8.92 5.74 8.48
C VAL A 59 8.33 4.53 7.74
N LEU A 60 9.14 3.83 6.95
CA LEU A 60 8.69 2.63 6.23
C LEU A 60 8.27 1.53 7.21
N TRP A 61 9.02 1.34 8.30
CA TRP A 61 8.66 0.39 9.36
C TRP A 61 7.31 0.75 9.98
N SER A 62 7.14 1.99 10.43
CA SER A 62 5.87 2.45 11.00
C SER A 62 4.69 2.28 10.02
N TYR A 63 4.89 2.55 8.74
CA TYR A 63 3.84 2.36 7.74
C TYR A 63 3.45 0.88 7.61
N ARG A 64 4.42 -0.04 7.68
CA ARG A 64 4.21 -1.48 7.56
C ARG A 64 3.55 -2.10 8.79
N THR A 65 3.83 -1.59 9.99
CA THR A 65 3.30 -2.14 11.25
C THR A 65 2.05 -1.42 11.76
N THR A 66 1.68 -0.28 11.17
CA THR A 66 0.43 0.43 11.54
C THR A 66 -0.76 -0.15 10.80
N THR A 67 -1.80 -0.56 11.55
CA THR A 67 -3.08 -1.02 11.04
C THR A 67 -3.73 0.02 10.14
N LYS A 68 -4.28 -0.40 9.00
CA LYS A 68 -4.97 0.50 8.09
C LYS A 68 -6.45 0.49 8.38
N ILE A 69 -7.03 1.67 8.59
CA ILE A 69 -8.48 1.84 8.80
C ILE A 69 -9.30 1.20 7.67
N SER A 70 -8.77 1.21 6.44
CA SER A 70 -9.46 0.63 5.29
C SER A 70 -9.59 -0.89 5.33
N THR A 71 -8.66 -1.59 5.97
CA THR A 71 -8.57 -3.06 5.96
C THR A 71 -8.58 -3.70 7.35
N GLY A 72 -8.44 -2.92 8.43
CA GLY A 72 -8.21 -3.43 9.79
C GLY A 72 -6.80 -4.01 10.01
N GLU A 73 -6.19 -4.52 8.95
CA GLU A 73 -4.89 -5.20 8.95
C GLU A 73 -3.68 -4.25 8.76
N THR A 74 -2.49 -4.75 9.09
CA THR A 74 -1.21 -4.09 8.81
C THR A 74 -0.67 -4.53 7.44
N PRO A 75 0.07 -3.67 6.71
CA PRO A 75 0.75 -4.14 5.49
C PRO A 75 1.75 -5.28 5.74
N PHE A 76 2.34 -5.36 6.94
CA PHE A 76 3.23 -6.45 7.33
C PHE A 76 2.48 -7.80 7.44
N SER A 77 1.33 -7.81 8.12
CA SER A 77 0.51 -9.03 8.28
C SER A 77 0.02 -9.58 6.93
N PHE A 78 -0.26 -8.72 5.95
CA PHE A 78 -0.60 -9.21 4.60
C PHE A 78 0.53 -9.92 3.87
N VAL A 79 1.79 -9.63 4.18
CA VAL A 79 2.94 -10.25 3.51
C VAL A 79 3.36 -11.51 4.25
N TYR A 80 3.42 -11.45 5.58
CA TYR A 80 4.02 -12.50 6.41
C TYR A 80 3.01 -13.35 7.18
N GLY A 81 1.73 -12.99 7.17
CA GLY A 81 0.66 -13.72 7.88
C GLY A 81 0.57 -13.43 9.36
N ILE A 82 1.58 -12.78 9.93
CA ILE A 82 1.69 -12.51 11.37
C ILE A 82 1.81 -11.01 11.67
N GLU A 83 1.49 -10.63 12.90
CA GLU A 83 1.72 -9.28 13.37
C GLU A 83 3.20 -9.08 13.75
N ALA A 84 3.80 -7.97 13.30
CA ALA A 84 5.15 -7.62 13.69
C ALA A 84 5.22 -7.22 15.16
N LEU A 85 6.26 -7.65 15.88
CA LEU A 85 6.65 -7.01 17.14
C LEU A 85 7.20 -5.61 16.85
N ILE A 86 6.70 -4.61 17.56
CA ILE A 86 7.18 -3.23 17.40
C ILE A 86 8.38 -2.96 18.31
N LEU A 87 9.26 -2.04 17.92
CA LEU A 87 10.52 -1.79 18.66
C LEU A 87 10.27 -1.37 20.12
N VAL A 88 9.13 -0.73 20.40
CA VAL A 88 8.78 -0.33 21.77
C VAL A 88 8.56 -1.55 22.67
N GLU A 89 8.01 -2.65 22.13
CA GLU A 89 7.77 -3.90 22.88
C GLU A 89 9.07 -4.66 23.18
N ILE A 90 10.15 -4.35 22.48
CA ILE A 90 11.49 -4.91 22.73
C ILE A 90 12.21 -4.07 23.79
N GLY A 91 12.08 -2.75 23.73
CA GLY A 91 12.68 -1.83 24.71
C GLY A 91 11.99 -1.87 26.08
N GLU A 92 10.67 -2.02 26.07
CA GLU A 92 9.83 -2.26 27.24
C GLU A 92 9.12 -3.60 27.01
N PRO A 93 9.63 -4.71 27.59
CA PRO A 93 9.12 -6.05 27.35
C PRO A 93 7.60 -6.12 27.46
N SER A 94 6.92 -6.28 26.31
CA SER A 94 5.46 -6.46 26.33
C SER A 94 5.12 -7.86 26.80
N LEU A 95 3.88 -8.08 27.25
CA LEU A 95 3.42 -9.42 27.62
C LEU A 95 3.63 -10.45 26.51
N ARG A 96 3.52 -10.03 25.24
CA ARG A 96 3.84 -10.84 24.06
C ARG A 96 5.30 -11.26 24.02
N PHE A 97 6.22 -10.36 24.35
CA PHE A 97 7.65 -10.65 24.40
C PHE A 97 7.99 -11.56 25.59
N GLU A 98 7.47 -11.26 26.78
CA GLU A 98 7.74 -12.03 28.01
C GLU A 98 7.23 -13.48 27.95
N HIS A 99 6.08 -13.72 27.33
CA HIS A 99 5.46 -15.05 27.24
C HIS A 99 5.78 -15.77 25.92
N THR A 100 6.88 -15.40 25.26
CA THR A 100 7.29 -16.02 24.00
C THR A 100 7.57 -17.51 24.21
N ASN A 101 6.75 -18.37 23.62
CA ASN A 101 6.99 -19.81 23.53
C ASN A 101 7.19 -20.17 22.05
N GLU A 102 8.40 -20.59 21.71
CA GLU A 102 8.80 -20.89 20.33
C GLU A 102 7.91 -21.96 19.68
N LEU A 103 7.55 -23.02 20.42
CA LEU A 103 6.69 -24.09 19.91
C LEU A 103 5.27 -23.59 19.62
N SER A 104 4.70 -22.82 20.55
CA SER A 104 3.37 -22.23 20.37
C SER A 104 3.36 -21.24 19.20
N ASN A 105 4.41 -20.43 19.06
CA ASN A 105 4.52 -19.45 17.99
C ASN A 105 4.65 -20.12 16.61
N GLU A 106 5.35 -21.24 16.51
CA GLU A 106 5.48 -22.00 15.26
C GLU A 106 4.14 -22.62 14.85
N GLU A 107 3.37 -23.16 15.80
CA GLU A 107 2.02 -23.67 15.55
C GLU A 107 1.06 -22.55 15.11
N GLU A 108 1.09 -21.40 15.81
CA GLU A 108 0.32 -20.22 15.42
C GLU A 108 0.75 -19.65 14.06
N LEU A 109 2.05 -19.65 13.75
CA LEU A 109 2.54 -19.18 12.45
C LEU A 109 1.98 -20.05 11.31
N ARG A 110 1.97 -21.37 11.46
CA ARG A 110 1.41 -22.28 10.45
C ARG A 110 -0.08 -22.02 10.21
N THR A 111 -0.86 -21.93 11.29
CA THR A 111 -2.30 -21.64 11.17
C THR A 111 -2.55 -20.26 10.54
N ASN A 112 -1.76 -19.24 10.89
CA ASN A 112 -1.85 -17.92 10.28
C ASN A 112 -1.50 -17.92 8.78
N LEU A 113 -0.51 -18.73 8.37
CA LEU A 113 -0.13 -18.88 6.96
C LEU A 113 -1.23 -19.59 6.16
N ASP A 114 -1.90 -20.58 6.74
CA ASP A 114 -3.03 -21.25 6.09
C ASP A 114 -4.22 -20.29 5.89
N LEU A 115 -4.45 -19.37 6.83
CA LEU A 115 -5.55 -18.40 6.81
C LEU A 115 -5.22 -17.08 6.08
N ILE A 116 -3.97 -16.88 5.64
CA ILE A 116 -3.52 -15.59 5.10
C ILE A 116 -4.30 -15.20 3.83
N GLU A 117 -4.65 -16.19 3.00
CA GLU A 117 -5.34 -15.93 1.74
C GLU A 117 -6.79 -15.52 2.00
N GLU A 118 -7.47 -16.18 2.94
CA GLU A 118 -8.82 -15.78 3.38
C GLU A 118 -8.84 -14.34 3.92
N ARG A 119 -7.83 -13.96 4.72
CA ARG A 119 -7.68 -12.58 5.21
C ARG A 119 -7.48 -11.58 4.07
N ARG A 120 -6.69 -11.93 3.04
CA ARG A 120 -6.48 -11.08 1.86
C ARG A 120 -7.77 -10.93 1.06
N GLU A 121 -8.50 -12.03 0.83
CA GLU A 121 -9.78 -12.01 0.14
C GLU A 121 -10.82 -11.15 0.87
N ALA A 122 -10.98 -11.35 2.18
CA ALA A 122 -11.87 -10.54 3.01
C ALA A 122 -11.52 -9.05 2.92
N SER A 123 -10.23 -8.72 2.94
CA SER A 123 -9.75 -7.33 2.81
C SER A 123 -10.01 -6.75 1.43
N LEU A 124 -9.85 -7.54 0.36
CA LEU A 124 -10.19 -7.13 -1.00
C LEU A 124 -11.68 -6.81 -1.13
N ILE A 125 -12.56 -7.61 -0.51
CA ILE A 125 -14.00 -7.35 -0.47
C ILE A 125 -14.31 -6.04 0.25
N GLN A 126 -13.67 -5.78 1.40
CA GLN A 126 -13.83 -4.52 2.14
C GLN A 126 -13.37 -3.32 1.31
N MET A 127 -12.20 -3.41 0.68
CA MET A 127 -11.66 -2.35 -0.18
C MET A 127 -12.57 -2.07 -1.37
N ALA A 128 -13.06 -3.12 -2.04
CA ALA A 128 -14.01 -2.98 -3.16
C ALA A 128 -15.30 -2.30 -2.71
N THR A 129 -15.84 -2.69 -1.54
CA THR A 129 -17.05 -2.09 -0.96
C THR A 129 -16.83 -0.61 -0.64
N GLN A 130 -15.71 -0.25 -0.02
CA GLN A 130 -15.36 1.15 0.25
C GLN A 130 -15.21 1.95 -1.04
N LYS A 131 -14.49 1.41 -2.03
CA LYS A 131 -14.31 2.04 -3.34
C LYS A 131 -15.67 2.30 -4.01
N GLN A 132 -16.58 1.32 -3.99
CA GLN A 132 -17.91 1.47 -4.57
C GLN A 132 -18.74 2.54 -3.84
N ARG A 133 -18.66 2.64 -2.51
CA ARG A 133 -19.32 3.71 -1.73
C ARG A 133 -18.79 5.10 -2.14
N ILE A 134 -17.47 5.24 -2.28
CA ILE A 134 -16.82 6.47 -2.70
C ILE A 134 -17.24 6.83 -4.13
N GLU A 135 -17.17 5.89 -5.06
CA GLU A 135 -17.59 6.09 -6.46
C GLU A 135 -19.06 6.52 -6.55
N ARG A 136 -19.97 5.88 -5.81
CA ARG A 136 -21.38 6.30 -5.76
C ARG A 136 -21.52 7.74 -5.26
N HIS A 137 -20.73 8.17 -4.27
CA HIS A 137 -20.80 9.54 -3.76
C HIS A 137 -20.34 10.57 -4.81
N TYR A 138 -19.21 10.33 -5.48
CA TYR A 138 -18.69 11.25 -6.49
C TYR A 138 -19.53 11.24 -7.78
N ASN A 139 -19.98 10.06 -8.23
CA ASN A 139 -20.78 9.92 -9.45
C ASN A 139 -22.15 10.58 -9.32
N LYS A 140 -22.71 10.73 -8.12
CA LYS A 140 -23.95 11.52 -7.90
C LYS A 140 -23.86 12.96 -8.41
N ARG A 141 -22.66 13.54 -8.46
CA ARG A 141 -22.44 14.93 -8.90
C ARG A 141 -21.83 15.02 -10.30
N ALA A 142 -21.56 13.88 -10.94
CA ALA A 142 -20.91 13.82 -12.24
C ALA A 142 -21.94 13.69 -13.37
N TYR A 143 -21.96 14.65 -14.29
CA TYR A 143 -22.65 14.48 -15.57
C TYR A 143 -21.79 13.64 -16.50
N LEU A 144 -22.06 12.33 -16.54
CA LEU A 144 -21.39 11.40 -17.45
C LEU A 144 -21.78 11.71 -18.90
N ARG A 145 -20.81 12.12 -19.71
CA ARG A 145 -20.93 12.15 -21.18
C ARG A 145 -20.35 10.85 -21.74
N TYR A 146 -21.17 10.10 -22.45
CA TYR A 146 -20.73 8.91 -23.17
C TYR A 146 -20.14 9.32 -24.51
N LEU A 147 -18.88 8.93 -24.74
CA LEU A 147 -18.19 9.16 -26.02
C LEU A 147 -18.44 7.97 -26.95
N LYS A 148 -18.74 8.27 -28.21
CA LYS A 148 -18.85 7.29 -29.29
C LYS A 148 -17.60 7.32 -30.17
N ILE A 149 -17.37 6.22 -30.87
CA ILE A 149 -16.32 6.14 -31.89
C ILE A 149 -16.61 7.23 -32.93
N ARG A 150 -15.58 8.03 -33.29
CA ARG A 150 -15.64 9.24 -34.14
C ARG A 150 -16.07 10.55 -33.46
N ASP A 151 -16.33 10.55 -32.16
CA ASP A 151 -16.51 11.81 -31.44
C ASP A 151 -15.19 12.59 -31.39
N PHE A 152 -15.24 13.88 -31.70
CA PHE A 152 -14.11 14.78 -31.54
C PHE A 152 -13.97 15.18 -30.07
N VAL A 153 -12.80 14.95 -29.51
CA VAL A 153 -12.46 15.30 -28.13
C VAL A 153 -11.23 16.19 -28.09
N LEU A 154 -11.31 17.23 -27.27
CA LEU A 154 -10.18 18.10 -26.99
C LEU A 154 -9.24 17.39 -26.00
N LYS A 155 -8.00 17.16 -26.43
CA LYS A 155 -6.95 16.72 -25.53
C LYS A 155 -6.44 17.94 -24.77
N LYS A 156 -6.44 17.87 -23.44
CA LYS A 156 -5.80 18.87 -22.60
C LYS A 156 -4.29 18.79 -22.85
N VAL A 157 -3.68 19.89 -23.30
CA VAL A 157 -2.22 20.01 -23.51
C VAL A 157 -1.70 21.02 -22.50
N PHE A 158 -0.74 20.61 -21.68
CA PHE A 158 0.11 21.49 -20.87
C PHE A 158 1.54 20.98 -20.98
#